data_AF-A0AAN7Z707-F1
#
_entry.id   AF-A0AAN7Z707-F1
#
_cell.length_a   1.000
_cell.length_b   1.000
_cell.length_c   1.000
_cell.angle_alpha   90.00
_cell.angle_beta   90.00
_cell.angle_gamma   90.00
#
_symmetry.space_group_name_H-M   'P 1'
#
loop_
_entity.id
_entity.type
_entity.pdbx_description
1 polymer ?
#
loop_
_entity_poly.entity_id
_entity_poly.type
_entity_poly.pdbx_seq_one_letter_code
_entity_poly.pdbx_strand_id
1 'polypeptide(L)'
;MNSPRIAIVGAGAAGISAAARLVENGFDNIIILEAEDRIGGRINTAEIEGNLVDLGAQYCRENSFVYSLIKDYDLLEPRKAGVELYHSKHGRLPDNFVLELLGRFDALYNQKEKDISWEQYIQEEYSKCVVDHFEDERDKLLAQNCLSFIENVFTTNLGVTSLSSSGQKIGELPIAFTLQWKTGGYRSALRYFNEKISQSRKRFKN
;
A
#
# COMPACT_ATOMS: atom_id res chain seq x y z
N MET A 1 -28.98 5.09 -33.91
CA MET A 1 -28.40 6.19 -33.10
C MET A 1 -26.90 6.10 -33.22
N ASN A 2 -26.17 7.23 -33.37
CA ASN A 2 -24.71 7.20 -33.41
C ASN A 2 -24.16 6.84 -32.02
N SER A 3 -23.36 5.77 -31.94
CA SER A 3 -22.66 5.43 -30.69
C SER A 3 -21.76 6.60 -30.26
N PRO A 4 -21.81 7.03 -28.99
CA PRO A 4 -21.02 8.16 -28.52
C PRO A 4 -19.52 7.85 -28.62
N ARG A 5 -18.73 8.83 -29.04
CA ARG A 5 -17.26 8.76 -29.06
C ARG A 5 -16.74 9.13 -27.68
N ILE A 6 -16.00 8.22 -27.05
CA ILE A 6 -15.50 8.39 -25.69
C ILE A 6 -13.98 8.41 -25.71
N ALA A 7 -13.39 9.48 -25.17
CA ALA A 7 -11.94 9.58 -24.94
C ALA A 7 -11.65 9.45 -23.45
N ILE A 8 -10.74 8.55 -23.09
CA ILE A 8 -10.23 8.35 -21.74
C ILE A 8 -8.79 8.84 -21.72
N VAL A 9 -8.47 9.74 -20.79
CA VAL A 9 -7.10 10.28 -20.64
C VAL A 9 -6.43 9.57 -19.46
N GLY A 10 -5.33 8.88 -19.74
CA GLY A 10 -4.57 8.02 -18.84
C GLY A 10 -4.96 6.54 -18.96
N ALA A 11 -3.97 5.69 -19.25
CA ALA A 11 -4.07 4.23 -19.25
C ALA A 11 -3.58 3.61 -17.93
N GLY A 12 -3.76 4.31 -16.82
CA GLY A 12 -3.59 3.77 -15.47
C GLY A 12 -4.75 2.86 -15.03
N ALA A 13 -4.69 2.35 -13.79
CA ALA A 13 -5.73 1.48 -13.23
C ALA A 13 -7.16 2.05 -13.39
N ALA A 14 -7.34 3.35 -13.14
CA ALA A 14 -8.63 4.02 -13.27
C ALA A 14 -9.14 4.07 -14.72
N GLY A 15 -8.28 4.48 -15.66
CA GLY A 15 -8.66 4.57 -17.08
C GLY A 15 -8.94 3.21 -17.71
N ILE A 16 -8.13 2.20 -17.40
CA ILE A 16 -8.38 0.81 -17.84
C ILE A 16 -9.70 0.29 -17.25
N SER A 17 -9.96 0.55 -15.97
CA SER A 17 -11.22 0.14 -15.32
C SER A 17 -12.44 0.85 -15.94
N ALA A 18 -12.32 2.14 -16.24
CA ALA A 18 -13.37 2.91 -16.90
C ALA A 18 -13.66 2.34 -18.30
N ALA A 19 -12.62 2.06 -19.08
CA ALA A 19 -12.75 1.45 -20.41
C ALA A 19 -13.41 0.08 -20.34
N ALA A 20 -12.99 -0.78 -19.41
CA ALA A 20 -13.58 -2.10 -19.21
C ALA A 20 -15.09 -1.99 -18.89
N ARG A 21 -15.46 -1.09 -17.98
CA ARG A 21 -16.86 -0.87 -17.59
C ARG A 21 -17.72 -0.33 -18.73
N LEU A 22 -17.18 0.58 -19.54
CA LEU A 22 -17.88 1.10 -20.72
C LEU A 22 -18.14 0.00 -21.75
N VAL A 23 -17.13 -0.84 -22.04
CA VAL A 23 -17.28 -1.98 -22.95
C VAL A 23 -18.33 -2.97 -22.43
N GLU A 24 -18.32 -3.29 -21.13
CA GLU A 24 -19.33 -4.15 -20.50
C GLU A 24 -20.77 -3.61 -20.65
N ASN A 25 -20.93 -2.28 -20.75
CA ASN A 25 -22.23 -1.62 -20.93
C ASN A 25 -22.56 -1.30 -22.40
N GLY A 26 -21.86 -1.92 -23.35
CA GLY A 26 -22.16 -1.82 -24.79
C GLY A 26 -21.60 -0.57 -25.48
N PHE A 27 -20.70 0.18 -24.84
CA PHE A 27 -19.97 1.26 -25.50
C PHE A 27 -18.70 0.71 -26.15
N ASP A 28 -18.59 0.84 -27.46
CA ASP A 28 -17.49 0.26 -28.27
C ASP A 28 -16.59 1.30 -28.94
N ASN A 29 -17.05 2.54 -29.10
CA ASN A 29 -16.32 3.65 -29.72
C ASN A 29 -15.45 4.42 -28.71
N ILE A 30 -14.44 3.74 -28.18
CA ILE A 30 -13.58 4.23 -27.09
C ILE A 30 -12.13 4.36 -27.56
N ILE A 31 -11.47 5.46 -27.20
CA ILE A 31 -10.02 5.64 -27.29
C ILE A 31 -9.43 5.94 -25.91
N ILE A 32 -8.27 5.37 -25.61
CA ILE A 32 -7.48 5.69 -24.41
C ILE A 32 -6.21 6.41 -24.87
N LEU A 33 -5.94 7.57 -24.29
CA LEU A 33 -4.75 8.37 -24.53
C LEU A 33 -3.82 8.24 -23.32
N GLU A 34 -2.60 7.77 -23.52
CA GLU A 34 -1.57 7.67 -22.48
C GLU A 34 -0.39 8.53 -22.89
N ALA A 35 0.18 9.26 -21.92
CA ALA A 35 1.32 10.14 -22.15
C ALA A 35 2.64 9.35 -22.15
N GLU A 36 2.70 8.29 -21.35
CA GLU A 36 3.86 7.42 -21.24
C GLU A 36 3.91 6.36 -22.36
N ASP A 37 5.07 5.75 -22.55
CA ASP A 37 5.26 4.63 -23.48
C ASP A 37 4.74 3.28 -22.92
N ARG A 38 4.11 3.31 -21.74
CA ARG A 38 3.59 2.16 -21.02
C ARG A 38 2.23 2.43 -20.39
N ILE A 39 1.44 1.38 -20.27
CA ILE A 39 0.19 1.40 -19.50
C ILE A 39 0.43 1.09 -18.01
N GLY A 40 -0.58 1.28 -17.17
CA GLY A 40 -0.57 0.94 -15.75
C GLY A 40 -0.36 2.12 -14.80
N GLY A 41 0.17 3.25 -15.29
CA GLY A 41 0.40 4.44 -14.49
C GLY A 41 1.35 4.17 -13.33
N ARG A 42 0.89 4.34 -12.08
CA ARG A 42 1.67 4.05 -10.85
C ARG A 42 1.93 2.55 -10.62
N ILE A 43 1.30 1.68 -11.40
CA ILE A 43 1.66 0.27 -11.44
C ILE A 43 2.89 0.16 -12.35
N ASN A 44 4.06 -0.08 -11.76
CA ASN A 44 5.31 -0.22 -12.50
C ASN A 44 6.23 -1.23 -11.81
N THR A 45 6.52 -2.32 -12.51
CA THR A 45 7.48 -3.34 -12.08
C THR A 45 8.65 -3.31 -13.04
N ALA A 46 9.82 -2.90 -12.57
CA ALA A 46 11.05 -2.83 -13.34
C ALA A 46 11.92 -4.07 -13.10
N GLU A 47 12.76 -4.40 -14.07
CA GLU A 47 13.81 -5.40 -13.90
C GLU A 47 15.13 -4.68 -13.61
N ILE A 48 15.73 -4.97 -12.46
CA ILE A 48 16.98 -4.37 -11.98
C ILE A 48 17.90 -5.53 -11.57
N GLU A 49 19.04 -5.66 -12.26
CA GLU A 49 20.03 -6.72 -12.01
C GLU A 49 19.41 -8.14 -11.97
N GLY A 50 18.47 -8.42 -12.88
CA GLY A 50 17.76 -9.71 -12.97
C GLY A 50 16.68 -9.91 -11.90
N ASN A 51 16.42 -8.91 -11.06
CA ASN A 51 15.37 -8.93 -10.04
C ASN A 51 14.20 -8.04 -10.46
N LEU A 52 12.98 -8.47 -10.14
CA LEU A 52 11.78 -7.65 -10.34
C LEU A 52 11.54 -6.76 -9.13
N VAL A 53 11.47 -5.45 -9.37
CA VAL A 53 11.29 -4.43 -8.35
C VAL A 53 10.04 -3.61 -8.67
N ASP A 54 9.08 -3.60 -7.75
CA ASP A 54 7.91 -2.73 -7.86
C ASP A 54 8.30 -1.30 -7.48
N LEU A 55 8.28 -0.39 -8.46
CA LEU A 55 8.56 1.04 -8.30
C LEU A 55 7.32 1.85 -7.88
N GLY A 56 6.20 1.16 -7.62
CA GLY A 56 4.93 1.78 -7.28
C GLY A 56 4.02 0.83 -6.53
N ALA A 57 2.91 0.41 -7.13
CA ALA A 57 1.93 -0.48 -6.49
C ALA A 57 2.53 -1.84 -6.08
N GLN A 58 3.06 -1.93 -4.87
CA GLN A 58 3.86 -3.05 -4.38
C GLN A 58 3.05 -4.11 -3.60
N TYR A 59 2.01 -3.69 -2.89
CA TYR A 59 1.29 -4.56 -1.97
C TYR A 59 -0.17 -4.75 -2.36
N CYS A 60 -0.74 -5.87 -1.95
CA CYS A 60 -2.18 -6.09 -2.01
C CYS A 60 -2.75 -6.04 -0.60
N ARG A 61 -3.79 -5.22 -0.39
CA ARG A 61 -4.51 -5.21 0.89
C ARG A 61 -5.63 -6.23 0.85
N GLU A 62 -5.75 -7.04 1.89
CA GLU A 62 -6.94 -7.86 2.11
C GLU A 62 -8.21 -7.01 2.07
N ASN A 63 -9.30 -7.61 1.56
CA ASN A 63 -10.60 -6.95 1.39
C ASN A 63 -10.57 -5.67 0.53
N SER A 64 -9.50 -5.42 -0.23
CA SER A 64 -9.52 -4.43 -1.30
C SER A 64 -10.26 -4.96 -2.52
N PHE A 65 -10.70 -4.06 -3.40
CA PHE A 65 -11.26 -4.46 -4.70
C PHE A 65 -10.28 -5.32 -5.51
N VAL A 66 -9.00 -4.92 -5.56
CA VAL A 66 -7.94 -5.70 -6.23
C VAL A 66 -7.86 -7.10 -5.64
N TYR A 67 -7.85 -7.24 -4.31
CA TYR A 67 -7.87 -8.54 -3.64
C TYR A 67 -9.10 -9.36 -4.07
N SER A 68 -10.29 -8.77 -4.10
CA SER A 68 -11.50 -9.51 -4.51
C SER A 68 -11.43 -10.07 -5.94
N LEU A 69 -10.67 -9.44 -6.84
CA LEU A 69 -10.47 -9.89 -8.21
C LEU A 69 -9.46 -11.02 -8.33
N ILE A 70 -8.49 -11.09 -7.42
CA ILE A 70 -7.32 -11.98 -7.55
C ILE A 70 -7.13 -12.97 -6.39
N LYS A 71 -7.98 -12.94 -5.36
CA LYS A 71 -7.89 -13.80 -4.15
C LYS A 71 -8.00 -15.29 -4.42
N ASP A 72 -8.72 -15.68 -5.47
CA ASP A 72 -8.92 -17.09 -5.84
C ASP A 72 -7.78 -17.60 -6.73
N TYR A 73 -6.74 -16.77 -6.94
CA TYR A 73 -5.56 -17.09 -7.73
C TYR A 73 -4.34 -17.18 -6.82
N ASP A 74 -3.42 -18.08 -7.19
CA ASP A 74 -2.19 -18.31 -6.45
C ASP A 74 -1.11 -17.24 -6.72
N LEU A 75 -1.47 -15.96 -6.55
CA LEU A 75 -0.64 -14.80 -6.88
C LEU A 75 -0.11 -14.05 -5.66
N LEU A 76 -0.75 -14.24 -4.50
CA LEU A 76 -0.39 -13.54 -3.26
C LEU A 76 0.21 -14.49 -2.24
N GLU A 77 1.05 -13.95 -1.37
CA GLU A 77 1.54 -14.61 -0.17
C GLU A 77 1.60 -13.61 0.99
N PRO A 78 1.60 -14.08 2.25
CA PRO A 78 1.85 -13.22 3.39
C PRO A 78 3.17 -12.48 3.25
N ARG A 79 3.15 -11.18 3.52
CA ARG A 79 4.33 -10.33 3.50
C ARG A 79 5.34 -10.85 4.53
N LYS A 80 6.57 -11.10 4.08
CA LYS A 80 7.70 -11.40 4.97
C LYS A 80 8.51 -10.13 5.17
N ALA A 81 8.19 -9.39 6.23
CA ALA A 81 9.00 -8.24 6.62
C ALA A 81 10.11 -8.70 7.58
N GLY A 82 11.38 -8.51 7.19
CA GLY A 82 12.48 -8.54 8.14
C GLY A 82 12.42 -7.29 9.02
N VAL A 83 12.69 -7.42 10.31
CA VAL A 83 12.67 -6.29 11.24
C VAL A 83 14.10 -5.94 11.64
N GLU A 84 14.87 -5.47 10.67
CA GLU A 84 16.20 -4.90 10.96
C GLU A 84 16.09 -3.38 10.98
N LEU A 85 16.48 -2.77 12.10
CA LEU A 85 16.53 -1.32 12.25
C LEU A 85 17.98 -0.86 12.31
N TYR A 86 18.32 0.16 11.53
CA TYR A 86 19.65 0.74 11.48
C TYR A 86 19.59 2.18 11.98
N HIS A 87 20.38 2.47 13.00
CA HIS A 87 20.55 3.83 13.52
C HIS A 87 21.83 4.44 12.94
N SER A 88 21.75 5.67 12.44
CA SER A 88 22.86 6.36 11.75
C SER A 88 24.19 6.33 12.51
N LYS A 89 24.14 6.47 13.84
CA LYS A 89 25.32 6.41 14.73
C LYS A 89 25.68 5.00 15.25
N HIS A 90 24.69 4.12 15.40
CA HIS A 90 24.86 2.85 16.15
C HIS A 90 24.84 1.61 15.24
N GLY A 91 24.63 1.79 13.93
CA GLY A 91 24.50 0.68 12.99
C GLY A 91 23.24 -0.13 13.25
N ARG A 92 23.31 -1.44 13.00
CA ARG A 92 22.21 -2.39 13.24
C ARG A 92 21.88 -2.43 14.73
N LEU A 93 20.63 -2.18 15.06
CA LEU A 93 20.14 -2.24 16.44
C LEU A 93 19.89 -3.70 16.88
N PRO A 94 19.98 -4.00 18.19
CA PRO A 94 19.72 -5.34 18.70
C PRO A 94 18.27 -5.79 18.47
N ASP A 95 18.08 -7.03 18.04
CA ASP A 95 16.77 -7.58 17.69
C ASP A 95 15.78 -7.52 18.88
N ASN A 96 16.25 -7.72 20.11
CA ASN A 96 15.41 -7.64 21.32
C ASN A 96 14.84 -6.23 21.52
N PHE A 97 15.69 -5.19 21.41
CA PHE A 97 15.25 -3.79 21.50
C PHE A 97 14.23 -3.48 20.39
N VAL A 98 14.51 -3.92 19.15
CA VAL A 98 13.64 -3.67 18.00
C VAL A 98 12.28 -4.33 18.17
N LEU A 99 12.23 -5.59 18.63
CA LEU A 99 10.97 -6.31 18.86
C LEU A 99 10.13 -5.63 19.96
N GLU A 100 10.77 -5.20 21.04
CA GLU A 100 10.10 -4.49 22.15
C GLU A 100 9.58 -3.12 21.71
N LEU A 101 10.40 -2.35 20.98
CA LEU A 101 10.02 -1.08 20.39
C LEU A 101 8.80 -1.23 19.46
N LEU A 102 8.81 -2.22 18.57
CA LEU A 102 7.67 -2.50 17.69
C LEU A 102 6.42 -2.93 18.47
N GLY A 103 6.57 -3.72 19.54
CA GLY A 103 5.46 -4.05 20.42
C GLY A 103 4.83 -2.82 21.05
N ARG A 104 5.66 -1.83 21.45
CA ARG A 104 5.16 -0.55 21.95
C ARG A 104 4.50 0.31 20.89
N PHE A 105 4.96 0.24 19.65
CA PHE A 105 4.32 0.91 18.52
C PHE A 105 2.93 0.35 18.22
N ASP A 106 2.79 -0.97 18.21
CA ASP A 106 1.49 -1.61 18.03
C ASP A 106 0.53 -1.25 19.18
N ALA A 107 1.03 -1.25 20.42
CA ALA A 107 0.24 -0.79 21.57
C ALA A 107 -0.21 0.68 21.42
N LEU A 108 0.70 1.59 21.05
CA LEU A 108 0.38 3.00 20.80
C LEU A 108 -0.68 3.15 19.70
N TYR A 109 -0.55 2.41 18.61
CA TYR A 109 -1.51 2.45 17.51
C TYR A 109 -2.91 1.98 17.94
N ASN A 110 -2.98 0.91 18.72
CA ASN A 110 -4.25 0.29 19.11
C ASN A 110 -4.94 0.99 20.30
N GLN A 111 -4.25 1.88 21.01
CA GLN A 111 -4.77 2.60 22.19
C GLN A 111 -5.36 3.98 21.88
N LYS A 112 -5.37 4.43 20.61
CA LYS A 112 -5.91 5.75 20.27
C LYS A 112 -7.45 5.76 20.33
N GLU A 113 -7.99 6.28 21.43
CA GLU A 113 -9.43 6.49 21.61
C GLU A 113 -9.87 7.96 21.40
N LYS A 114 -8.96 8.92 21.60
CA LYS A 114 -9.24 10.38 21.60
C LYS A 114 -9.58 10.96 20.23
N ASP A 115 -10.47 11.97 20.18
CA ASP A 115 -10.90 12.73 18.98
C ASP A 115 -9.95 13.85 18.62
N ILE A 116 -8.73 13.43 18.35
CA ILE A 116 -7.62 14.31 18.02
C ILE A 116 -6.88 13.77 16.81
N SER A 117 -6.03 14.60 16.22
CA SER A 117 -5.17 14.16 15.14
C SER A 117 -4.17 13.10 15.62
N TRP A 118 -3.66 12.28 14.70
CA TRP A 118 -2.59 11.34 15.03
C TRP A 118 -1.32 12.05 15.49
N GLU A 119 -1.03 13.24 14.93
CA GLU A 119 0.11 14.07 15.34
C GLU A 119 -0.02 14.47 16.82
N GLN A 120 -1.17 15.04 17.19
CA GLN A 120 -1.41 15.45 18.57
C GLN A 120 -1.36 14.26 19.53
N TYR A 121 -1.97 13.13 19.15
CA TYR A 121 -1.95 11.91 19.96
C TYR A 121 -0.53 11.38 20.20
N ILE A 122 0.29 11.31 19.15
CA ILE A 122 1.68 10.86 19.25
C ILE A 122 2.48 11.81 20.15
N GLN A 123 2.33 13.14 19.99
CA GLN A 123 2.98 14.12 20.85
C GLN A 123 2.61 13.94 22.34
N GLU A 124 1.35 13.61 22.63
CA GLU A 124 0.86 13.46 24.01
C GLU A 124 1.24 12.12 24.68
N GLU A 125 1.31 11.04 23.90
CA GLU A 125 1.37 9.67 24.44
C GLU A 125 2.65 8.90 24.09
N TYR A 126 3.45 9.34 23.12
CA TYR A 126 4.63 8.61 22.67
C TYR A 126 5.64 8.35 23.80
N SER A 127 5.99 9.38 24.56
CA SER A 127 6.96 9.22 25.66
C SER A 127 6.47 8.19 26.68
N LYS A 128 5.22 8.31 27.12
CA LYS A 128 4.63 7.43 28.14
C LYS A 128 4.50 5.99 27.65
N CYS A 129 4.11 5.82 26.39
CA CYS A 129 3.79 4.52 25.82
C CYS A 129 5.03 3.78 25.31
N VAL A 130 6.04 4.50 24.84
CA VAL A 130 7.22 3.92 24.17
C VAL A 130 8.49 4.18 24.97
N VAL A 131 8.81 5.43 25.27
CA VAL A 131 10.11 5.79 25.87
C VAL A 131 10.20 5.30 27.31
N ASP A 132 9.17 5.58 28.12
CA ASP A 132 9.14 5.25 29.54
C ASP A 132 9.05 3.74 29.82
N HIS A 133 8.83 2.94 28.77
CA HIS A 133 8.86 1.47 28.84
C HIS A 133 10.28 0.92 29.04
N PHE A 134 11.28 1.57 28.46
CA PHE A 134 12.67 1.13 28.55
C PHE A 134 13.27 1.60 29.87
N GLU A 135 13.89 0.71 30.64
CA GLU A 135 14.56 1.08 31.89
C GLU A 135 15.96 1.66 31.65
N ASP A 136 16.69 1.07 30.69
CA ASP A 136 18.05 1.47 30.33
C ASP A 136 18.08 2.83 29.62
N GLU A 137 18.96 3.72 30.08
CA GLU A 137 19.05 5.10 29.56
C GLU A 137 19.47 5.18 28.09
N ARG A 138 20.28 4.22 27.61
CA ARG A 138 20.63 4.17 26.19
C ARG A 138 19.41 3.76 25.38
N ASP A 139 18.64 2.77 25.81
CA ASP A 139 17.46 2.31 25.09
C ASP A 139 16.34 3.36 25.11
N LYS A 140 16.17 4.12 26.20
CA LYS A 140 15.30 5.30 26.23
C LYS A 140 15.69 6.33 25.18
N LEU A 141 16.97 6.65 25.09
CA LEU A 141 17.48 7.62 24.10
C LEU A 141 17.28 7.10 22.67
N LEU A 142 17.51 5.81 22.43
CA LEU A 142 17.24 5.19 21.14
C LEU A 142 15.75 5.24 20.79
N ALA A 143 14.87 4.93 21.74
CA ALA A 143 13.44 5.03 21.57
C ALA A 143 13.02 6.48 21.24
N GLN A 144 13.50 7.49 21.97
CA GLN A 144 13.26 8.91 21.65
C GLN A 144 13.66 9.26 20.22
N ASN A 145 14.83 8.79 19.76
CA ASN A 145 15.31 9.03 18.39
C ASN A 145 14.46 8.34 17.31
N CYS A 146 13.63 7.36 17.69
CA CYS A 146 12.73 6.66 16.77
C CYS A 146 11.38 7.37 16.56
N LEU A 147 11.17 8.56 17.12
CA LEU A 147 9.91 9.30 16.96
C LEU A 147 9.58 9.57 15.48
N SER A 148 10.51 10.13 14.72
CA SER A 148 10.28 10.42 13.29
C SER A 148 10.10 9.13 12.47
N PHE A 149 10.76 8.04 12.87
CA PHE A 149 10.55 6.73 12.26
C PHE A 149 9.11 6.25 12.47
N ILE A 150 8.56 6.37 13.68
CA ILE A 150 7.18 5.93 13.94
C ILE A 150 6.14 6.80 13.22
N GLU A 151 6.37 8.10 13.13
CA GLU A 151 5.49 9.02 12.39
C GLU A 151 5.41 8.62 10.91
N ASN A 152 6.55 8.25 10.31
CA ASN A 152 6.62 7.75 8.94
C ASN A 152 5.92 6.40 8.75
N VAL A 153 6.03 5.49 9.72
CA VAL A 153 5.30 4.22 9.70
C VAL A 153 3.79 4.46 9.77
N PHE A 154 3.35 5.39 10.62
CA PHE A 154 1.93 5.69 10.79
C PHE A 154 1.34 6.38 9.57
N THR A 155 2.02 7.39 9.00
CA THR A 155 1.58 8.02 7.74
C THR A 155 1.43 6.99 6.61
N THR A 156 2.36 6.05 6.51
CA THR A 156 2.30 4.94 5.55
C THR A 156 1.08 4.04 5.78
N ASN A 157 0.84 3.61 7.02
CA ASN A 157 -0.27 2.71 7.38
C ASN A 157 -1.65 3.38 7.28
N LEU A 158 -1.71 4.71 7.43
CA LEU A 158 -2.93 5.51 7.31
C LEU A 158 -3.15 6.02 5.87
N GLY A 159 -2.14 5.95 5.01
CA GLY A 159 -2.22 6.45 3.64
C GLY A 159 -2.32 7.97 3.54
N VAL A 160 -1.72 8.69 4.51
CA VAL A 160 -1.74 10.16 4.59
C VAL A 160 -0.33 10.72 4.41
N THR A 161 -0.22 11.94 3.91
CA THR A 161 1.08 12.64 3.77
C THR A 161 1.46 13.40 5.04
N SER A 162 0.52 13.61 5.96
CA SER A 162 0.75 14.24 7.25
C SER A 162 -0.20 13.68 8.31
N LEU A 163 0.31 13.47 9.52
CA LEU A 163 -0.50 13.06 10.67
C LEU A 163 -1.38 14.20 11.20
N SER A 164 -1.03 15.45 10.90
CA SER A 164 -1.84 16.63 11.28
C SER A 164 -3.16 16.69 10.53
N SER A 165 -3.19 16.23 9.28
CA SER A 165 -4.38 16.18 8.42
C SER A 165 -5.28 14.98 8.66
N SER A 166 -4.88 14.05 9.52
CA SER A 166 -5.64 12.83 9.83
C SER A 166 -6.41 13.00 11.15
N GLY A 167 -7.74 12.94 11.11
CA GLY A 167 -8.64 13.06 12.28
C GLY A 167 -9.55 11.85 12.48
N GLN A 168 -9.33 11.16 13.61
CA GLN A 168 -10.05 10.11 14.36
C GLN A 168 -10.59 8.79 13.75
N LYS A 169 -10.46 7.73 14.56
CA LYS A 169 -10.84 6.34 14.27
C LYS A 169 -12.17 5.94 14.94
N ILE A 170 -13.24 5.82 14.15
CA ILE A 170 -14.27 4.77 14.29
C ILE A 170 -14.48 4.18 12.90
N GLY A 171 -14.11 2.92 12.69
CA GLY A 171 -14.32 2.20 11.41
C GLY A 171 -13.22 2.34 10.35
N GLU A 172 -12.11 3.06 10.61
CA GLU A 172 -10.96 3.02 9.69
C GLU A 172 -10.32 1.63 9.73
N LEU A 173 -10.42 0.89 8.63
CA LEU A 173 -9.62 -0.32 8.43
C LEU A 173 -8.16 0.12 8.25
N PRO A 174 -7.22 -0.27 9.14
CA PRO A 174 -5.81 -0.03 8.89
C PRO A 174 -5.47 -0.46 7.47
N ILE A 175 -4.64 0.30 6.75
CA ILE A 175 -4.06 -0.18 5.50
C ILE A 175 -2.96 -1.19 5.90
N ALA A 176 -3.38 -2.35 6.38
CA ALA A 176 -2.48 -3.43 6.68
C ALA A 176 -2.02 -4.03 5.35
N PHE A 177 -0.78 -3.74 4.97
CA PHE A 177 -0.13 -4.33 3.80
C PHE A 177 0.31 -5.76 4.13
N THR A 178 -0.66 -6.65 4.34
CA THR A 178 -0.43 -8.03 4.80
C THR A 178 0.00 -8.98 3.69
N LEU A 179 -0.31 -8.65 2.42
CA LEU A 179 -0.02 -9.52 1.29
C LEU A 179 0.95 -8.86 0.30
N GLN A 180 1.87 -9.68 -0.20
CA GLN A 180 2.81 -9.35 -1.27
C GLN A 180 2.59 -10.27 -2.48
N TRP A 181 3.09 -9.86 -3.65
CA TRP A 181 3.05 -10.68 -4.85
C TRP A 181 4.09 -11.79 -4.78
N LYS A 182 3.71 -13.05 -5.06
CA LYS A 182 4.66 -14.17 -5.10
C LYS A 182 5.76 -13.96 -6.14
N THR A 183 5.37 -13.55 -7.34
CA THR A 183 6.28 -13.26 -8.46
C THR A 183 5.65 -12.23 -9.40
N GLY A 184 6.49 -11.49 -10.13
CA GLY A 184 6.03 -10.62 -11.22
C GLY A 184 5.39 -9.30 -10.77
N GLY A 185 5.30 -9.03 -9.46
CA GLY A 185 4.67 -7.83 -8.93
C GLY A 185 3.21 -7.69 -9.40
N TYR A 186 2.76 -6.43 -9.49
CA TYR A 186 1.42 -6.13 -9.97
C TYR A 186 1.25 -6.46 -11.48
N ARG A 187 2.34 -6.57 -12.25
CA ARG A 187 2.29 -6.99 -13.67
C ARG A 187 1.59 -8.34 -13.84
N SER A 188 1.71 -9.24 -12.85
CA SER A 188 0.99 -10.51 -12.83
C SER A 188 -0.54 -10.33 -12.84
N ALA A 189 -1.06 -9.38 -12.06
CA ALA A 189 -2.48 -9.04 -12.06
C ALA A 189 -2.92 -8.39 -13.39
N LEU A 190 -2.12 -7.48 -13.95
CA LEU A 190 -2.44 -6.84 -15.24
C LEU A 190 -2.47 -7.82 -16.40
N ARG A 191 -1.50 -8.74 -16.48
CA ARG A 191 -1.48 -9.80 -17.51
C ARG A 191 -2.75 -10.64 -17.43
N TYR A 192 -3.13 -11.02 -16.21
CA TYR A 192 -4.33 -11.79 -15.96
C TYR A 192 -5.62 -11.05 -16.38
N PHE A 193 -5.76 -9.78 -16.01
CA PHE A 193 -6.91 -8.97 -16.45
C PHE A 193 -6.97 -8.86 -17.98
N ASN A 194 -5.83 -8.72 -18.64
CA ASN A 194 -5.77 -8.65 -20.09
C ASN A 194 -6.17 -9.97 -20.77
N GLU A 195 -5.79 -11.12 -20.21
CA GLU A 195 -6.21 -12.45 -20.68
C GLU A 195 -7.73 -12.64 -20.57
N LYS A 196 -8.33 -12.26 -19.43
CA LYS A 196 -9.78 -12.32 -19.21
C LYS A 196 -10.56 -11.43 -20.17
N ILE A 197 -10.12 -10.19 -20.39
CA ILE A 197 -10.72 -9.26 -21.37
C ILE A 197 -10.59 -9.82 -22.79
N SER A 198 -9.45 -10.45 -23.11
CA SER A 198 -9.24 -11.08 -24.42
C SER A 198 -10.15 -12.29 -24.64
N GLN A 199 -10.39 -13.09 -23.60
CA GLN A 199 -11.31 -14.24 -23.64
C GLN A 199 -12.78 -13.81 -23.72
N SER A 200 -13.18 -12.75 -23.02
CA SER A 200 -14.55 -12.22 -23.13
C SER A 200 -14.82 -11.67 -24.53
N ARG A 201 -13.86 -10.96 -25.14
CA ARG A 201 -13.96 -10.52 -26.55
C ARG A 201 -14.13 -11.66 -27.55
N LYS A 202 -13.56 -12.84 -27.30
CA LYS A 202 -13.81 -14.04 -28.14
C LYS A 202 -15.24 -14.57 -28.00
N ARG A 203 -15.90 -14.32 -26.88
CA ARG A 203 -17.29 -14.73 -26.61
C ARG A 203 -18.35 -13.86 -27.30
N PHE A 204 -17.95 -12.69 -27.83
CA PHE A 204 -18.82 -11.74 -28.53
C PHE A 204 -18.61 -11.74 -30.06
N LYS A 205 -17.96 -12.76 -30.62
CA LYS A 205 -18.02 -13.06 -32.06
C LYS A 205 -19.03 -14.17 -32.30
N ASN A 206 -20.29 -13.81 -32.45
CA ASN A 206 -21.34 -14.56 -33.17
C ASN A 206 -22.25 -13.54 -33.86
#